data_AF-A0A6J7UDN3-F1
#
_entry.id   AF-A0A6J7UDN3-F1
#
_cell.length_a   1.000
_cell.length_b   1.000
_cell.length_c   1.000
_cell.angle_alpha   90.00
_cell.angle_beta   90.00
_cell.angle_gamma   90.00
#
_symmetry.space_group_name_H-M   'P 1'
#
loop_
_entity.id
_entity.type
_entity.pdbx_description
1 polymer ?
#
loop_
_entity_poly.entity_id
_entity_poly.type
_entity_poly.pdbx_seq_one_letter_code
_entity_poly.pdbx_strand_id
1 'polypeptide(L)'
;MSSSPNSERARLARELHDGLAQELASLGYRLDQIIGDTNLDNKNRYSLRELRYTLTGLVNQVRDEIFELRTNKSKPILQQLTDQIPNLLTGSKIDYEITGDIDIDPSIRFEVIRAIREIVINSRRHSGCTQIAIHLTRSEITIIDNGSGGVVEKNNSYGVMGVKERLNQINADLQIVSDTSGTKTVIKF
;
A
#
# COMPACT_ATOMS: atom_id res chain seq x y z
N MET A 1 -15.80 -31.47 15.32
CA MET A 1 -15.04 -30.86 14.21
C MET A 1 -14.56 -29.50 14.70
N SER A 2 -13.32 -29.41 15.18
CA SER A 2 -12.73 -28.14 15.61
C SER A 2 -12.32 -27.33 14.37
N SER A 3 -12.86 -26.13 14.21
CA SER A 3 -12.32 -25.13 13.28
C SER A 3 -10.83 -24.98 13.56
N SER A 4 -9.99 -25.15 12.54
CA SER A 4 -8.55 -24.92 12.71
C SER A 4 -8.34 -23.43 13.09
N PRO A 5 -7.34 -23.08 13.91
CA PRO A 5 -7.08 -21.68 14.31
C PRO A 5 -6.96 -20.72 13.11
N ASN A 6 -6.52 -21.23 11.95
CA ASN A 6 -6.45 -20.47 10.70
C ASN A 6 -7.83 -20.23 10.06
N SER A 7 -8.79 -21.15 10.19
CA SER A 7 -10.15 -20.95 9.68
C SER A 7 -10.93 -19.90 10.49
N GLU A 8 -10.72 -19.87 11.80
CA GLU A 8 -11.31 -18.88 12.71
C GLU A 8 -10.77 -17.47 12.43
N ARG A 9 -9.45 -17.33 12.27
CA ARG A 9 -8.79 -16.06 11.92
C ARG A 9 -9.19 -15.56 10.54
N ALA A 10 -9.26 -16.45 9.55
CA ALA A 10 -9.71 -16.10 8.20
C ALA A 10 -11.19 -15.66 8.16
N ARG A 11 -12.04 -16.24 9.02
CA ARG A 11 -13.43 -15.82 9.20
C ARG A 11 -13.51 -14.42 9.81
N LEU A 12 -12.83 -14.19 10.93
CA LEU A 12 -12.80 -12.89 11.61
C LEU A 12 -12.28 -11.78 10.69
N ALA A 13 -11.22 -12.04 9.94
CA ALA A 13 -10.70 -11.09 8.97
C ALA A 13 -11.70 -10.75 7.85
N ARG A 14 -12.53 -11.72 7.43
CA ARG A 14 -13.57 -11.50 6.42
C ARG A 14 -14.74 -10.69 6.99
N GLU A 15 -15.17 -10.99 8.22
CA GLU A 15 -16.22 -10.23 8.92
C GLU A 15 -15.80 -8.77 9.16
N LEU A 16 -14.56 -8.54 9.59
CA LEU A 16 -14.02 -7.18 9.77
C LEU A 16 -13.88 -6.43 8.43
N HIS A 17 -13.49 -7.13 7.36
CA HIS A 17 -13.38 -6.51 6.03
C HIS A 17 -14.74 -6.12 5.46
N ASP A 18 -15.70 -7.04 5.52
CA ASP A 18 -17.01 -6.85 4.89
C ASP A 18 -17.91 -5.92 5.71
N GLY A 19 -17.73 -5.85 7.04
CA GLY A 19 -18.40 -4.87 7.90
C GLY A 19 -17.62 -3.56 8.02
N LEU A 20 -16.60 -3.55 8.89
CA LEU A 20 -15.97 -2.33 9.37
C LEU A 20 -15.23 -1.55 8.28
N ALA A 21 -14.46 -2.23 7.41
CA ALA A 21 -13.70 -1.54 6.37
C ALA A 21 -14.61 -0.94 5.27
N GLN A 22 -15.74 -1.60 4.94
CA GLN A 22 -16.72 -1.08 3.99
C GLN A 22 -17.49 0.11 4.55
N GLU A 23 -17.90 0.05 5.82
CA GLU A 23 -18.58 1.15 6.50
C GLU A 23 -17.72 2.41 6.59
N LEU A 24 -16.45 2.26 6.96
CA LEU A 24 -15.52 3.39 7.02
C LEU A 24 -15.23 3.98 5.63
N ALA A 25 -15.17 3.15 4.58
CA ALA A 25 -15.04 3.62 3.20
C ALA A 25 -16.30 4.40 2.75
N SER A 26 -17.49 3.90 3.08
CA SER A 26 -18.78 4.58 2.85
C SER A 26 -18.86 5.94 3.54
N LEU A 27 -18.42 6.02 4.80
CA LEU A 27 -18.31 7.28 5.53
C LEU A 27 -17.36 8.26 4.82
N GLY A 28 -16.25 7.74 4.29
CA GLY A 28 -15.31 8.49 3.47
C GLY A 28 -15.95 9.13 2.24
N TYR A 29 -16.72 8.36 1.47
CA TYR A 29 -17.43 8.87 0.29
C TYR A 29 -18.46 9.95 0.63
N ARG A 30 -19.19 9.79 1.75
CA ARG A 30 -20.13 10.81 2.24
C ARG A 30 -19.40 12.10 2.60
N LEU A 31 -18.22 11.99 3.22
CA LEU A 31 -17.40 13.13 3.56
C LEU A 31 -16.88 13.86 2.31
N ASP A 32 -16.44 13.10 1.29
CA ASP A 32 -16.02 13.66 0.00
C ASP A 32 -17.15 14.41 -0.70
N GLN A 33 -18.39 13.89 -0.62
CA GLN A 33 -19.58 14.58 -1.15
C GLN A 33 -19.83 15.93 -0.46
N ILE A 34 -19.72 15.98 0.87
CA ILE A 34 -19.91 17.23 1.64
C ILE A 34 -18.79 18.23 1.32
N ILE A 35 -17.53 17.77 1.25
CA ILE A 35 -16.37 18.61 0.88
C ILE A 35 -16.54 19.21 -0.52
N GLY A 36 -17.15 18.46 -1.44
CA GLY A 36 -17.42 18.84 -2.82
C GLY A 36 -18.54 19.87 -3.02
N ASP A 37 -19.33 20.17 -1.98
CA ASP A 37 -20.36 21.21 -2.06
C ASP A 37 -19.73 22.59 -2.28
N THR A 38 -20.16 23.28 -3.34
CA THR A 38 -19.68 24.61 -3.71
C THR A 38 -20.08 25.69 -2.71
N ASN A 39 -21.15 25.46 -1.93
CA ASN A 39 -21.65 26.39 -0.92
C ASN A 39 -20.91 26.28 0.42
N LEU A 40 -20.06 25.27 0.57
CA LEU A 40 -19.29 25.06 1.79
C LEU A 40 -18.15 26.08 1.90
N ASP A 41 -18.09 26.80 3.03
CA ASP A 41 -17.01 27.75 3.27
C ASP A 41 -15.63 27.06 3.42
N ASN A 42 -14.57 27.84 3.18
CA ASN A 42 -13.20 27.31 3.17
C ASN A 42 -12.72 26.77 4.53
N LYS A 43 -13.22 27.31 5.65
CA LYS A 43 -12.81 26.89 7.00
C LYS A 43 -13.37 25.51 7.31
N ASN A 44 -14.67 25.33 7.10
CA ASN A 44 -15.35 24.05 7.27
C ASN A 44 -14.83 23.00 6.28
N ARG A 45 -14.55 23.40 5.04
CA ARG A 45 -13.91 22.52 4.05
C ARG A 45 -12.53 22.04 4.48
N TYR A 46 -11.72 22.90 5.11
CA TYR A 46 -10.42 22.51 5.64
C TYR A 46 -10.55 21.49 6.77
N SER A 47 -11.36 21.77 7.79
CA SER A 47 -11.56 20.85 8.92
C SER A 47 -12.15 19.50 8.49
N LEU A 48 -13.04 19.48 7.49
CA LEU A 48 -13.56 18.23 6.93
C LEU A 48 -12.48 17.44 6.17
N ARG A 49 -11.54 18.11 5.49
CA ARG A 49 -10.40 17.42 4.87
C ARG A 49 -9.48 16.80 5.91
N GLU A 50 -9.26 17.44 7.05
CA GLU A 50 -8.50 16.83 8.16
C GLU A 50 -9.23 15.60 8.72
N LEU A 51 -10.55 15.66 8.92
CA LEU A 51 -11.32 14.49 9.32
C LEU A 51 -11.27 13.36 8.28
N ARG A 52 -11.31 13.71 6.98
CA ARG A 52 -11.13 12.74 5.89
C ARG A 52 -9.76 12.07 5.95
N TYR A 53 -8.73 12.83 6.31
CA TYR A 53 -7.38 12.32 6.49
C TYR A 53 -7.33 11.31 7.63
N THR A 54 -7.83 11.66 8.81
CA THR A 54 -7.91 10.77 9.97
C THR A 54 -8.68 9.49 9.66
N LEU A 55 -9.84 9.62 9.00
CA LEU A 55 -10.66 8.47 8.60
C LEU A 55 -9.92 7.55 7.63
N THR A 56 -9.17 8.11 6.69
CA THR A 56 -8.34 7.32 5.76
C THR A 56 -7.26 6.57 6.51
N GLY A 57 -6.63 7.17 7.52
CA GLY A 57 -5.71 6.50 8.45
C GLY A 57 -6.36 5.33 9.18
N LEU A 58 -7.58 5.50 9.69
CA LEU A 58 -8.32 4.44 10.40
C LEU A 58 -8.74 3.28 9.47
N VAL A 59 -9.23 3.57 8.27
CA VAL A 59 -9.53 2.54 7.25
C VAL A 59 -8.29 1.72 6.95
N ASN A 60 -7.17 2.41 6.83
CA ASN A 60 -5.87 1.80 6.59
C ASN A 60 -5.50 0.88 7.75
N GLN A 61 -5.53 1.35 8.99
CA GLN A 61 -5.24 0.53 10.18
C GLN A 61 -6.14 -0.71 10.30
N VAL A 62 -7.45 -0.58 10.05
CA VAL A 62 -8.37 -1.73 10.07
C VAL A 62 -8.02 -2.76 9.00
N ARG A 63 -7.69 -2.30 7.78
CA ARG A 63 -7.22 -3.20 6.71
C ARG A 63 -5.92 -3.88 7.07
N ASP A 64 -5.09 -3.24 7.88
CA ASP A 64 -3.80 -3.75 8.33
C ASP A 64 -4.00 -4.86 9.37
N GLU A 65 -4.88 -4.65 10.35
CA GLU A 65 -5.26 -5.68 11.32
C GLU A 65 -5.92 -6.89 10.64
N ILE A 66 -6.80 -6.65 9.65
CA ILE A 66 -7.39 -7.72 8.82
C ILE A 66 -6.32 -8.49 8.07
N PHE A 67 -5.31 -7.79 7.53
CA PHE A 67 -4.25 -8.44 6.79
C PHE A 67 -3.35 -9.26 7.72
N GLU A 68 -2.94 -8.73 8.87
CA GLU A 68 -2.21 -9.45 9.92
C GLU A 68 -2.95 -10.71 10.39
N LEU A 69 -4.29 -10.65 10.47
CA LEU A 69 -5.11 -11.83 10.77
C LEU A 69 -5.10 -12.87 9.64
N ARG A 70 -4.91 -12.44 8.39
CA ARG A 70 -4.87 -13.32 7.19
C ARG A 70 -3.49 -13.84 6.86
N THR A 71 -2.43 -13.09 7.17
CA THR A 71 -1.06 -13.48 6.86
C THR A 71 -0.50 -14.35 7.98
N ASN A 72 -0.14 -15.58 7.61
CA ASN A 72 0.69 -16.42 8.46
C ASN A 72 2.02 -15.69 8.70
N LYS A 73 2.26 -15.17 9.92
CA LYS A 73 3.54 -14.55 10.34
C LYS A 73 4.77 -15.43 10.08
N SER A 74 4.57 -16.72 9.78
CA SER A 74 5.62 -17.70 9.48
C SER A 74 6.14 -17.67 8.03
N LYS A 75 5.47 -17.03 7.06
CA LYS A 75 5.97 -17.03 5.67
C LYS A 75 7.06 -15.96 5.46
N PRO A 76 8.20 -16.29 4.81
CA PRO A 76 9.19 -15.31 4.36
C PRO A 76 8.57 -14.23 3.48
N ILE A 77 9.12 -13.02 3.52
CA ILE A 77 8.58 -11.88 2.75
C ILE A 77 8.57 -12.16 1.24
N LEU A 78 9.61 -12.80 0.71
CA LEU A 78 9.67 -13.22 -0.69
C LEU A 78 8.43 -14.02 -1.08
N GLN A 79 8.06 -15.03 -0.27
CA GLN A 79 6.89 -15.86 -0.54
C GLN A 79 5.60 -15.05 -0.48
N GLN A 80 5.47 -14.13 0.48
CA GLN A 80 4.29 -13.27 0.59
C GLN A 80 4.14 -12.33 -0.61
N LEU A 81 5.24 -11.82 -1.16
CA LEU A 81 5.22 -10.99 -2.36
C LEU A 81 4.86 -11.83 -3.60
N THR A 82 5.45 -13.01 -3.76
CA THR A 82 5.10 -13.94 -4.84
C THR A 82 3.63 -14.34 -4.82
N ASP A 83 3.02 -14.48 -3.65
CA ASP A 83 1.58 -14.78 -3.51
C ASP A 83 0.68 -13.57 -3.87
N GLN A 84 1.17 -12.33 -3.69
CA GLN A 84 0.34 -11.11 -3.74
C GLN A 84 0.50 -10.27 -5.01
N ILE A 85 1.72 -10.08 -5.50
CA ILE A 85 2.01 -9.27 -6.69
C ILE A 85 1.21 -9.71 -7.94
N PRO A 86 1.03 -11.01 -8.23
CA PRO A 86 0.24 -11.43 -9.40
C PRO A 86 -1.20 -10.92 -9.35
N ASN A 87 -1.81 -10.89 -8.15
CA ASN A 87 -3.17 -10.39 -7.95
C ASN A 87 -3.26 -8.88 -8.19
N LEU A 88 -2.22 -8.13 -7.83
CA LEU A 88 -2.16 -6.68 -8.07
C LEU A 88 -2.00 -6.32 -9.55
N LEU A 89 -1.38 -7.20 -10.32
CA LEU A 89 -1.15 -7.06 -11.76
C LEU A 89 -2.20 -7.80 -12.61
N THR A 90 -3.21 -8.39 -11.98
CA THR A 90 -4.26 -9.11 -12.72
C THR A 90 -4.96 -8.18 -13.72
N GLY A 91 -5.04 -8.65 -14.97
CA GLY A 91 -5.63 -7.91 -16.09
C GLY A 91 -4.73 -6.85 -16.74
N SER A 92 -3.48 -6.70 -16.29
CA SER A 92 -2.46 -5.92 -17.03
C SER A 92 -1.60 -6.83 -17.90
N LYS A 93 -0.91 -6.24 -18.90
CA LYS A 93 0.13 -6.89 -19.70
C LYS A 93 1.53 -6.58 -19.14
N ILE A 94 1.65 -6.53 -17.82
CA ILE A 94 2.89 -6.19 -17.13
C ILE A 94 3.58 -7.48 -16.72
N ASP A 95 4.77 -7.71 -17.26
CA ASP A 95 5.64 -8.77 -16.78
C ASP A 95 6.28 -8.34 -15.46
N TYR A 96 6.51 -9.29 -14.57
CA TYR A 96 7.14 -9.00 -13.28
C TYR A 96 8.15 -10.04 -12.88
N GLU A 97 9.16 -9.59 -12.13
CA GLU A 97 10.19 -10.44 -11.56
C GLU A 97 10.38 -10.06 -10.08
N ILE A 98 10.52 -11.08 -9.22
CA ILE A 98 10.83 -10.90 -7.80
C ILE A 98 12.05 -11.78 -7.50
N THR A 99 13.14 -11.16 -7.04
CA THR A 99 14.42 -11.83 -6.82
C THR A 99 15.05 -11.44 -5.49
N GLY A 100 15.95 -12.31 -5.03
CA GLY A 100 16.66 -12.13 -3.76
C GLY A 100 15.80 -12.46 -2.54
N ASP A 101 16.30 -12.10 -1.37
CA ASP A 101 15.60 -12.28 -0.10
C ASP A 101 16.07 -11.22 0.90
N ILE A 102 15.21 -10.91 1.86
CA ILE A 102 15.49 -9.96 2.93
C ILE A 102 14.89 -10.48 4.23
N ASP A 103 15.72 -10.53 5.27
CA ASP A 103 15.24 -10.86 6.61
C ASP A 103 14.73 -9.59 7.28
N ILE A 104 13.41 -9.52 7.44
CA ILE A 104 12.72 -8.37 8.02
C ILE A 104 12.04 -8.79 9.30
N ASP A 105 12.23 -7.99 10.34
CA ASP A 105 11.55 -8.14 11.62
C ASP A 105 10.03 -8.31 11.39
N PRO A 106 9.42 -9.38 11.91
CA PRO A 106 7.98 -9.61 11.77
C PRO A 106 7.11 -8.41 12.15
N SER A 107 7.57 -7.53 13.03
CA SER A 107 6.87 -6.32 13.46
C SER A 107 6.78 -5.23 12.38
N ILE A 108 7.77 -5.12 11.49
CA ILE A 108 7.80 -4.09 10.43
C ILE A 108 7.42 -4.67 9.05
N ARG A 109 7.46 -6.00 8.90
CA ARG A 109 7.19 -6.71 7.64
C ARG A 109 5.89 -6.30 6.98
N PHE A 110 4.86 -6.06 7.79
CA PHE A 110 3.56 -5.66 7.29
C PHE A 110 3.62 -4.32 6.54
N GLU A 111 4.20 -3.29 7.16
CA GLU A 111 4.34 -1.97 6.55
C GLU A 111 5.21 -2.00 5.30
N VAL A 112 6.26 -2.82 5.32
CA VAL A 112 7.12 -3.02 4.15
C VAL A 112 6.34 -3.63 2.97
N ILE A 113 5.61 -4.71 3.20
CA ILE A 113 4.79 -5.33 2.15
C ILE A 113 3.77 -4.33 1.61
N ARG A 114 3.15 -3.53 2.49
CA ARG A 114 2.19 -2.52 2.11
C ARG A 114 2.81 -1.41 1.25
N ALA A 115 3.99 -0.93 1.62
CA ALA A 115 4.75 0.04 0.83
C ALA A 115 5.03 -0.51 -0.58
N ILE A 116 5.54 -1.74 -0.69
CA ILE A 116 5.81 -2.40 -1.98
C ILE A 116 4.54 -2.49 -2.82
N ARG A 117 3.42 -2.92 -2.22
CA ARG A 117 2.14 -3.06 -2.93
C ARG A 117 1.66 -1.72 -3.49
N GLU A 118 1.75 -0.65 -2.71
CA GLU A 118 1.33 0.69 -3.15
C GLU A 118 2.22 1.19 -4.30
N ILE A 119 3.54 0.96 -4.21
CA ILE A 119 4.48 1.31 -5.29
C ILE A 119 4.14 0.55 -6.57
N VAL A 120 3.88 -0.76 -6.50
CA VAL A 120 3.51 -1.59 -7.66
C VAL A 120 2.17 -1.15 -8.26
N ILE A 121 1.18 -0.81 -7.42
CA ILE A 121 -0.10 -0.26 -7.88
C ILE A 121 0.10 1.08 -8.58
N ASN A 122 0.99 1.93 -8.07
CA ASN A 122 1.31 3.22 -8.69
C ASN A 122 1.97 3.04 -10.05
N SER A 123 2.97 2.16 -10.18
CA SER A 123 3.57 1.84 -11.48
C SER A 123 2.51 1.35 -12.47
N ARG A 124 1.67 0.38 -12.07
CA ARG A 124 0.57 -0.12 -12.91
C ARG A 124 -0.39 0.98 -13.37
N ARG A 125 -0.75 1.91 -12.48
CA ARG A 125 -1.77 2.95 -12.77
C ARG A 125 -1.23 4.13 -13.55
N HIS A 126 0.04 4.48 -13.37
CA HIS A 126 0.54 5.79 -13.76
C HIS A 126 1.71 5.76 -14.72
N SER A 127 2.55 4.72 -14.74
CA SER A 127 3.77 4.75 -15.57
C SER A 127 3.57 4.20 -16.98
N GLY A 128 2.50 3.43 -17.22
CA GLY A 128 2.34 2.71 -18.49
C GLY A 128 3.44 1.68 -18.74
N CYS A 129 4.10 1.21 -17.69
CA CYS A 129 5.15 0.21 -17.77
C CYS A 129 4.65 -1.11 -18.37
N THR A 130 5.57 -1.87 -18.93
CA THR A 130 5.36 -3.26 -19.36
C THR A 130 6.13 -4.25 -18.49
N GLN A 131 7.05 -3.77 -17.65
CA GLN A 131 7.87 -4.59 -16.78
C GLN A 131 8.03 -3.94 -15.40
N ILE A 132 7.96 -4.76 -14.35
CA ILE A 132 8.26 -4.39 -12.97
C ILE A 132 9.24 -5.40 -12.36
N ALA A 133 10.37 -4.94 -11.85
CA ALA A 133 11.34 -5.77 -11.14
C ALA A 133 11.38 -5.39 -9.66
N ILE A 134 11.34 -6.40 -8.78
CA ILE A 134 11.45 -6.25 -7.32
C ILE A 134 12.67 -7.04 -6.86
N HIS A 135 13.69 -6.33 -6.39
CA HIS A 135 14.94 -6.90 -5.89
C HIS A 135 15.01 -6.72 -4.37
N LEU A 136 15.13 -7.84 -3.66
CA LEU A 136 15.31 -7.89 -2.22
C LEU A 136 16.78 -8.17 -1.92
N THR A 137 17.43 -7.29 -1.14
CA THR A 137 18.78 -7.51 -0.62
C THR A 137 18.74 -7.51 0.90
N ARG A 138 19.85 -7.80 1.58
CA ARG A 138 19.88 -7.82 3.05
C ARG A 138 19.56 -6.48 3.72
N SER A 139 19.74 -5.36 3.03
CA SER A 139 19.62 -4.01 3.62
C SER A 139 18.66 -3.08 2.88
N GLU A 140 18.25 -3.43 1.66
CA GLU A 140 17.36 -2.59 0.87
C GLU A 140 16.46 -3.41 -0.05
N ILE A 141 15.31 -2.81 -0.38
CA ILE A 141 14.35 -3.30 -1.36
C ILE A 141 14.30 -2.29 -2.50
N THR A 142 14.53 -2.77 -3.71
CA THR A 142 14.50 -1.96 -4.92
C THR A 142 13.34 -2.40 -5.80
N ILE A 143 12.48 -1.47 -6.22
CA ILE A 143 11.38 -1.68 -7.14
C ILE A 143 11.62 -0.80 -8.36
N ILE A 144 11.62 -1.39 -9.55
CA ILE A 144 11.92 -0.69 -10.81
C ILE A 144 10.78 -0.96 -11.78
N ASP A 145 10.25 0.09 -12.39
CA ASP A 145 9.38 -0.04 -13.56
C ASP A 145 9.97 0.68 -14.77
N ASN A 146 9.72 0.14 -15.96
CA ASN A 146 10.23 0.63 -17.24
C ASN A 146 9.26 1.57 -17.97
N GLY A 147 8.31 2.17 -17.25
CA GLY A 147 7.30 3.05 -17.85
C GLY A 147 7.85 4.43 -18.18
N SER A 148 6.96 5.33 -18.61
CA SER A 148 7.27 6.75 -18.57
C SER A 148 7.14 7.20 -17.11
N GLY A 149 8.27 7.58 -16.49
CA GLY A 149 8.27 8.20 -15.17
C GLY A 149 7.71 9.62 -15.20
N GLY A 150 8.31 10.52 -14.42
CA GLY A 150 7.76 11.85 -14.19
C GLY A 150 6.98 11.95 -12.89
N VAL A 151 7.33 11.12 -11.90
CA VAL A 151 6.99 11.37 -10.49
C VAL A 151 7.74 12.63 -10.06
N VAL A 152 7.22 13.78 -10.48
CA VAL A 152 7.51 15.04 -9.81
C VAL A 152 6.87 14.90 -8.43
N GLU A 153 7.59 15.22 -7.35
CA GLU A 153 6.98 15.50 -6.04
C GLU A 153 5.94 16.61 -6.23
N LYS A 154 4.75 16.27 -6.74
CA LYS A 154 3.59 17.13 -6.63
C LYS A 154 3.22 17.04 -5.17
N ASN A 155 3.20 18.17 -4.49
CA ASN A 155 2.82 18.34 -3.08
C ASN A 155 1.44 17.72 -2.69
N ASN A 156 0.73 17.06 -3.61
CA ASN A 156 -0.57 16.40 -3.44
C ASN A 156 -0.61 14.94 -3.96
N SER A 157 0.50 14.25 -4.21
CA SER A 157 0.46 12.82 -4.52
C SER A 157 0.29 12.00 -3.22
N TYR A 158 -0.96 11.89 -2.76
CA TYR A 158 -1.34 11.27 -1.49
C TYR A 158 -0.81 9.85 -1.30
N GLY A 159 -0.62 9.07 -2.38
CA GLY A 159 -0.07 7.71 -2.32
C GLY A 159 1.40 7.66 -1.85
N VAL A 160 2.28 8.44 -2.49
CA VAL A 160 3.73 8.45 -2.17
C VAL A 160 3.99 9.06 -0.80
N MET A 161 3.26 10.12 -0.43
CA MET A 161 3.37 10.74 0.90
C MET A 161 3.00 9.73 2.00
N GLY A 162 1.89 9.01 1.83
CA GLY A 162 1.49 7.97 2.79
C GLY A 162 2.47 6.80 2.89
N VAL A 163 3.15 6.43 1.80
CA VAL A 163 4.23 5.41 1.84
C VAL A 163 5.44 5.94 2.62
N LYS A 164 5.86 7.18 2.37
CA LYS A 164 7.00 7.80 3.05
C LYS A 164 6.77 7.94 4.56
N GLU A 165 5.59 8.41 4.97
CA GLU A 165 5.25 8.53 6.39
C GLU A 165 5.28 7.19 7.13
N ARG A 166 4.75 6.13 6.52
CA ARG A 166 4.75 4.78 7.11
C ARG A 166 6.14 4.19 7.22
N LEU A 167 6.96 4.33 6.17
CA LEU A 167 8.35 3.86 6.21
C LEU A 167 9.15 4.59 7.29
N ASN A 168 8.95 5.90 7.46
CA ASN A 168 9.57 6.67 8.53
C ASN A 168 9.19 6.14 9.94
N GLN A 169 7.96 5.65 10.14
CA GLN A 169 7.52 5.10 11.44
C GLN A 169 8.27 3.81 11.83
N ILE A 170 8.79 3.09 10.85
CA ILE A 170 9.61 1.87 11.06
C ILE A 170 11.12 2.15 10.89
N ASN A 171 11.52 3.42 10.90
CA ASN A 171 12.90 3.88 10.65
C ASN A 171 13.48 3.48 9.28
N ALA A 172 12.63 3.26 8.27
CA ALA A 172 13.04 3.01 6.91
C ALA A 172 12.99 4.29 6.06
N ASP A 173 13.98 4.48 5.18
CA ASP A 173 14.04 5.62 4.24
C ASP A 173 13.50 5.22 2.86
N LEU A 174 12.83 6.16 2.20
CA LEU A 174 12.28 5.99 0.85
C LEU A 174 12.96 6.94 -0.13
N GLN A 175 13.62 6.37 -1.13
CA GLN A 175 14.26 7.12 -2.21
C GLN A 175 13.57 6.80 -3.53
N ILE A 176 13.16 7.83 -4.27
CA ILE A 176 12.51 7.68 -5.57
C ILE A 176 13.32 8.46 -6.59
N VAL A 177 13.74 7.76 -7.64
CA VAL A 177 14.36 8.35 -8.83
C VAL A 177 13.46 8.03 -10.01
N SER A 178 12.94 9.06 -10.66
CA SER A 178 12.00 8.92 -11.77
C SER A 178 12.46 9.78 -12.92
N ASP A 179 12.55 9.20 -14.11
CA ASP A 179 12.92 9.88 -15.34
C ASP A 179 12.06 9.38 -16.52
N THR A 180 12.38 9.78 -17.74
CA THR A 180 11.60 9.38 -18.92
C THR A 180 11.72 7.90 -19.28
N SER A 181 12.66 7.17 -18.67
CA SER A 181 12.92 5.75 -18.89
C SER A 181 12.32 4.82 -17.84
N GLY A 182 11.83 5.38 -16.72
CA GLY A 182 11.22 4.57 -15.68
C GLY A 182 11.15 5.25 -14.32
N THR A 183 10.76 4.47 -13.32
CA THR A 183 10.85 4.86 -11.92
C THR A 183 11.54 3.76 -11.12
N LYS A 184 12.56 4.16 -10.36
CA LYS A 184 13.25 3.33 -9.37
C LYS A 184 12.92 3.82 -7.98
N THR A 185 12.32 2.95 -7.17
CA THR A 185 12.04 3.19 -5.76
C THR A 185 12.91 2.29 -4.91
N VAL A 186 13.59 2.85 -3.91
CA VAL A 186 14.46 2.14 -2.99
C VAL A 186 13.98 2.37 -1.56
N ILE A 187 13.75 1.29 -0.82
CA ILE A 187 13.44 1.29 0.60
C ILE A 187 14.69 0.79 1.34
N LYS A 188 15.24 1.59 2.25
CA LYS A 188 16.42 1.26 3.06
C LYS A 188 16.04 1.12 4.53
N PHE A 189 16.58 0.10 5.19
CA PHE A 189 16.38 -0.18 6.61
C PHE A 189 17.58 0.24 7.45
#